data_AF-A0AAD7BY51-F1
#
_entry.id   AF-A0AAD7BY51-F1
#
_cell.length_a   1.000
_cell.length_b   1.000
_cell.length_c   1.000
_cell.angle_alpha   90.00
_cell.angle_beta   90.00
_cell.angle_gamma   90.00
#
_symmetry.space_group_name_H-M   'P 1'
#
loop_
_entity.id
_entity.type
_entity.pdbx_description
1 polymer ?
#
loop_
_entity_poly.entity_id
_entity_poly.type
_entity_poly.pdbx_seq_one_letter_code
_entity_poly.pdbx_strand_id
1 'polypeptide(L)'
;LVEIADQIHVLEAQIAVLRDEQETVEEDLKALVYPILSLPSELTAEIFIQYVEADPIRNPMPLTWVCPSWRDVAISTPQLWIH
;
A
#
# COMPACT_ATOMS: atom_id res chain seq x y z
N LEU A 1 -18.26 40.95 -0.63
CA LEU A 1 -18.67 40.25 0.62
C LEU A 1 -19.71 39.17 0.32
N VAL A 2 -20.83 39.49 -0.36
CA VAL A 2 -21.84 38.50 -0.78
C VAL A 2 -21.25 37.41 -1.69
N GLU A 3 -20.50 37.80 -2.72
CA GLU A 3 -19.85 36.86 -3.65
C GLU A 3 -18.85 35.90 -2.98
N ILE A 4 -18.16 36.36 -1.91
CA ILE A 4 -17.24 35.52 -1.14
C ILE A 4 -18.03 34.53 -0.26
N ALA A 5 -19.14 34.97 0.35
CA ALA A 5 -20.00 34.09 1.14
C ALA A 5 -20.64 33.00 0.27
N ASP A 6 -21.07 33.35 -0.95
CA ASP A 6 -21.60 32.38 -1.92
C ASP A 6 -20.52 31.36 -2.34
N GLN A 7 -19.28 31.83 -2.56
CA GLN A 7 -18.16 30.94 -2.86
C GLN A 7 -17.81 30.00 -1.69
N ILE A 8 -17.85 30.49 -0.44
CA ILE A 8 -17.65 29.67 0.76
C ILE A 8 -18.71 28.57 0.79
N HIS A 9 -19.98 28.91 0.60
CA HIS A 9 -21.07 27.94 0.62
C HIS A 9 -20.92 26.88 -0.48
N VAL A 10 -20.50 27.28 -1.69
CA VAL A 10 -20.24 26.33 -2.79
C VAL A 10 -19.08 25.38 -2.45
N LEU A 11 -17.99 25.89 -1.89
CA LEU A 11 -16.84 25.08 -1.51
C LEU A 11 -17.16 24.13 -0.35
N GLU A 12 -17.96 24.57 0.63
CA GLU A 12 -18.43 23.71 1.72
C GLU A 12 -19.28 22.55 1.20
N ALA A 13 -20.15 22.82 0.22
CA ALA A 13 -20.93 21.77 -0.44
C ALA A 13 -20.03 20.77 -1.19
N GLN A 14 -19.00 21.25 -1.88
CA GLN A 14 -18.03 20.38 -2.56
C GLN A 14 -17.21 19.54 -1.58
N ILE A 15 -16.81 20.12 -0.44
CA ILE A 15 -16.11 19.39 0.63
C ILE A 15 -16.99 18.28 1.20
N ALA A 16 -18.29 18.56 1.39
CA ALA A 16 -19.23 17.55 1.88
C ALA A 16 -19.33 16.36 0.92
N VAL A 17 -19.47 16.62 -0.39
CA VAL A 17 -19.52 15.58 -1.43
C VAL A 17 -18.23 14.76 -1.46
N LEU A 18 -17.07 15.42 -1.50
CA LEU A 18 -15.79 14.71 -1.56
C LEU A 18 -15.51 13.85 -0.33
N ARG A 19 -16.01 14.24 0.85
CA ARG A 19 -15.89 13.45 2.07
C ARG A 19 -16.75 12.18 2.02
N ASP A 20 -17.95 12.27 1.46
CA ASP A 20 -18.84 11.13 1.28
C ASP A 20 -18.26 10.12 0.27
N GLU A 21 -17.68 10.63 -0.83
CA GLU A 21 -16.94 9.81 -1.79
C GLU A 21 -15.70 9.15 -1.14
N GLN A 22 -14.96 9.90 -0.31
CA GLN A 22 -13.82 9.35 0.43
C GLN A 22 -14.24 8.21 1.35
N GLU A 23 -15.32 8.40 2.12
CA GLU A 23 -15.83 7.38 3.05
C GLU A 23 -16.21 6.10 2.30
N THR A 24 -16.91 6.23 1.16
CA THR A 24 -17.29 5.10 0.31
C THR A 24 -16.05 4.32 -0.16
N VAL A 25 -15.02 5.02 -0.66
CA VAL A 25 -13.79 4.39 -1.14
C VAL A 25 -13.03 3.71 0.01
N GLU A 26 -13.01 4.31 1.20
CA GLU A 26 -12.38 3.71 2.38
C GLU A 26 -13.10 2.45 2.86
N GLU A 27 -14.43 2.41 2.79
CA GLU A 27 -15.22 1.22 3.11
C GLU A 27 -14.96 0.08 2.11
N ASP A 28 -14.97 0.40 0.82
CA ASP A 28 -14.64 -0.57 -0.24
C ASP A 28 -13.22 -1.12 -0.06
N LEU A 29 -12.26 -0.26 0.29
CA LEU A 29 -10.88 -0.67 0.54
C LEU A 29 -10.76 -1.61 1.74
N LYS A 30 -11.50 -1.34 2.83
CA LYS A 30 -11.52 -2.20 4.02
C LYS A 30 -12.15 -3.57 3.74
N ALA A 31 -13.10 -3.63 2.81
CA ALA A 31 -13.74 -4.88 2.40
C ALA A 31 -12.80 -5.77 1.55
N LEU A 32 -11.77 -5.20 0.92
CA LEU A 32 -10.78 -5.96 0.17
C LEU A 32 -9.82 -6.68 1.13
N VAL A 33 -9.93 -8.01 1.19
CA VAL A 33 -8.91 -8.85 1.83
C VAL A 33 -7.72 -8.94 0.88
N TYR A 34 -6.63 -8.25 1.22
CA TYR A 34 -5.36 -8.36 0.50
C TYR A 34 -4.59 -9.59 1.00
N PRO A 35 -4.55 -10.71 0.26
CA PRO A 35 -4.01 -11.96 0.79
C PRO A 35 -2.53 -11.85 1.15
N ILE A 36 -1.77 -11.03 0.41
CA ILE A 36 -0.35 -10.80 0.70
C ILE A 36 -0.11 -9.91 1.94
N LEU A 37 -1.13 -9.20 2.41
CA LEU A 37 -1.10 -8.45 3.68
C LEU A 37 -1.63 -9.30 4.85
N SER A 38 -2.21 -10.48 4.59
CA SER A 38 -2.64 -11.43 5.62
C SER A 38 -1.71 -12.63 5.76
N LEU A 39 -0.71 -12.77 4.89
CA LEU A 39 0.33 -13.77 5.05
C LEU A 39 1.23 -13.44 6.26
N PRO A 40 1.57 -14.43 7.09
CA PRO A 40 2.66 -14.30 8.06
C PRO A 40 3.95 -13.86 7.37
N SER A 41 4.77 -13.08 8.06
CA SER A 41 6.05 -12.57 7.56
C SER A 41 6.98 -13.68 7.07
N GLU A 42 6.92 -14.85 7.69
CA GLU A 42 7.71 -16.04 7.37
C GLU A 42 7.37 -16.60 6.00
N LEU A 43 6.08 -16.67 5.66
CA LEU A 43 5.64 -17.14 4.34
C LEU A 43 5.95 -16.10 3.25
N THR A 44 5.83 -14.82 3.59
CA THR A 44 6.21 -13.73 2.68
C THR A 44 7.73 -13.75 2.39
N ALA A 45 8.56 -13.99 3.41
CA ALA A 45 10.01 -14.14 3.26
C ALA A 45 10.36 -15.34 2.38
N GLU A 46 9.71 -16.49 2.58
CA GLU A 46 9.91 -17.68 1.73
C GLU A 46 9.58 -17.39 0.27
N ILE A 47 8.47 -16.71 -0.02
CA ILE A 47 8.10 -16.30 -1.39
C ILE A 47 9.18 -15.40 -2.01
N PHE A 48 9.74 -14.46 -1.23
CA PHE A 48 10.80 -13.58 -1.71
C PHE A 48 12.08 -14.35 -2.05
N ILE A 49 12.45 -15.33 -1.22
CA ILE A 49 13.62 -16.18 -1.45
C ILE A 49 13.43 -16.98 -2.74
N GLN A 50 12.30 -17.67 -2.88
CA GLN A 50 11.96 -18.42 -4.09
C GLN A 50 11.94 -17.52 -5.34
N TYR A 51 11.47 -16.28 -5.21
CA TYR A 51 11.49 -15.31 -6.30
C TYR A 51 12.92 -14.98 -6.76
N VAL A 52 13.85 -14.72 -5.84
CA VAL A 52 15.25 -14.39 -6.17
C VAL A 52 15.99 -15.62 -6.69
N GLU A 53 15.85 -16.78 -6.05
CA GLU A 53 16.55 -18.02 -6.43
C GLU A 53 16.12 -18.55 -7.80
N ALA A 54 14.89 -18.29 -8.23
CA ALA A 54 14.38 -18.75 -9.52
C ALA A 54 15.10 -18.15 -10.74
N ASP A 55 15.81 -17.02 -10.58
CA ASP A 55 16.58 -16.40 -11.65
C ASP A 55 17.77 -15.61 -11.06
N PRO A 56 19.03 -16.03 -11.31
CA PRO A 56 20.23 -15.39 -10.77
C PRO A 56 20.39 -13.89 -11.10
N ILE A 57 19.63 -13.37 -12.07
CA ILE A 57 19.66 -11.95 -12.46
C ILE A 57 18.72 -11.11 -11.58
N ARG A 58 17.79 -11.74 -10.84
CA ARG A 58 16.83 -11.02 -10.01
C ARG A 58 17.52 -10.39 -8.81
N ASN A 59 17.23 -9.11 -8.64
CA ASN A 59 17.68 -8.33 -7.50
C ASN A 59 16.57 -8.32 -6.44
N PRO A 60 16.85 -8.53 -5.15
CA PRO A 60 15.87 -8.36 -4.06
C PRO A 60 15.43 -6.91 -3.83
N MET A 61 16.19 -5.91 -4.29
CA MET A 61 15.92 -4.48 -4.05
C MET A 61 14.50 -4.01 -4.40
N PRO A 62 13.90 -4.38 -5.54
CA PRO A 62 12.54 -3.96 -5.88
C PRO A 62 11.49 -4.39 -4.84
N LEU A 63 11.70 -5.51 -4.13
CA LEU A 63 10.80 -5.98 -3.08
C LEU A 63 10.71 -4.98 -1.91
N THR A 64 11.79 -4.23 -1.65
CA THR A 64 11.82 -3.19 -0.61
C THR A 64 11.05 -1.92 -0.96
N TRP A 65 10.61 -1.78 -2.22
CA TRP A 65 9.96 -0.56 -2.74
C TRP A 65 8.46 -0.73 -2.93
N VAL A 66 7.90 -1.93 -2.73
CA VAL A 66 6.47 -2.21 -2.90
C VAL A 66 5.63 -1.53 -1.82
N CYS A 67 5.89 -1.82 -0.55
CA CYS A 67 5.22 -1.18 0.58
C CYS A 67 6.09 -1.26 1.86
N PRO A 68 5.76 -0.53 2.93
CA PRO A 68 6.51 -0.60 4.19
C PRO A 68 6.62 -2.01 4.76
N SER A 69 5.54 -2.80 4.75
CA SER A 69 5.56 -4.17 5.27
C SER A 69 6.51 -5.08 4.49
N TRP A 70 6.53 -4.99 3.15
CA TRP A 70 7.47 -5.76 2.33
C TRP A 70 8.92 -5.36 2.56
N ARG A 71 9.16 -4.07 2.77
CA ARG A 71 10.48 -3.56 3.13
C ARG A 71 10.97 -4.16 4.44
N ASP A 72 10.12 -4.17 5.46
CA ASP A 72 10.49 -4.72 6.77
C ASP A 72 10.81 -6.22 6.66
N VAL A 73 9.99 -6.98 5.94
CA VAL A 73 10.24 -8.42 5.67
C VAL A 73 11.54 -8.61 4.89
N ALA A 74 11.76 -7.88 3.80
CA ALA A 74 12.93 -8.04 2.96
C ALA A 74 14.24 -7.66 3.69
N ILE A 75 14.26 -6.56 4.45
CA ILE A 75 15.43 -6.15 5.25
C ILE A 75 15.70 -7.14 6.39
N SER A 76 14.64 -7.68 7.03
CA SER A 76 14.77 -8.65 8.12
C SER A 76 15.05 -10.08 7.66
N THR A 77 15.20 -10.34 6.35
CA THR A 77 15.50 -11.66 5.77
C THR A 77 16.91 -11.67 5.17
N PRO A 78 17.96 -12.03 5.94
CA PRO A 78 19.35 -12.01 5.47
C PRO A 78 19.61 -12.86 4.22
N GLN A 79 18.90 -13.97 4.03
CA GLN A 79 19.10 -14.86 2.88
C GLN A 79 18.89 -14.17 1.53
N LEU A 80 18.10 -13.08 1.47
CA LEU A 80 17.89 -12.34 0.23
C LEU A 80 19.15 -11.60 -0.25
N TRP A 81 20.13 -11.38 0.62
CA TRP A 81 21.25 -10.46 0.39
C TRP A 81 22.63 -11.12 0.32
N ILE A 82 22.69 -12.45 0.43
CA ILE A 82 23.95 -13.20 0.52
C ILE A 82 24.40 -13.82 -0.82
N HIS A 83 23.66 -13.56 -1.91
CA HIS A 83 23.91 -14.11 -3.24
C HIS A 83 24.60 -13.12 -4.17
#